data_AF-A0AAQ4RT53-F1
#
_entry.id   AF-A0AAQ4RT53-F1
#
_cell.length_a   1.000
_cell.length_b   1.000
_cell.length_c   1.000
_cell.angle_alpha   90.00
_cell.angle_beta   90.00
_cell.angle_gamma   90.00
#
_symmetry.space_group_name_H-M   'P 1'
#
loop_
_entity.id
_entity.type
_entity.pdbx_description
1 polymer ?
#
loop_
_entity_poly.entity_id
_entity_poly.type
_entity_poly.pdbx_seq_one_letter_code
_entity_poly.pdbx_strand_id
1 'polypeptide(L)'
;MASTRYTRFLRKELRKKSELDVVVISLRAENACLKKTLVQQNRLAERFFSFQTVWLRRCQLLTTKEEVALESEQMSKKEGKQKDVGLEENEERLEYDEQRDSYVRATLARMLWLEKQLNEANQARLQQNNEGHSNALIREDEKFSHMQQHHERLLREAEDEQKVLRENFKTIERKLIMTENVCQEREREVDKLKQQLQTENMSRTSSQVEDQCFEEEEQWMSAESGDLQYRMEEEKTRVSGFGLQKLLLNGQEKIAELERQIQIYSQDLEDEKQNCSYLKSVLKKQRKTNGRVDKPSERDQRETRDGPTWTPTGNLLNESFLECPSCQAEYPVSHHRKLMSHLEICLK
;
A
#
# COMPACT_ATOMS: atom_id res chain seq x y z
N MET A 1 0.43 14.60 -0.77
CA MET A 1 1.73 15.07 -1.33
C MET A 1 1.65 16.26 -2.32
N ALA A 2 0.47 16.68 -2.83
CA ALA A 2 0.41 17.72 -3.88
C ALA A 2 0.94 19.11 -3.46
N SER A 3 0.62 19.58 -2.24
CA SER A 3 0.99 20.92 -1.73
C SER A 3 2.50 21.24 -1.84
N THR A 4 3.36 20.25 -1.59
CA THR A 4 4.83 20.40 -1.65
C THR A 4 5.36 20.61 -3.07
N ARG A 5 4.61 20.22 -4.12
CA ARG A 5 4.95 20.51 -5.51
C ARG A 5 4.52 21.94 -5.90
N TYR A 6 3.31 22.34 -5.53
CA TYR A 6 2.76 23.67 -5.79
C TYR A 6 3.59 24.79 -5.14
N THR A 7 3.93 24.63 -3.85
CA THR A 7 4.80 25.58 -3.13
C THR A 7 6.23 25.66 -3.66
N ARG A 8 6.74 24.61 -4.32
CA ARG A 8 8.04 24.60 -5.00
C ARG A 8 7.97 25.28 -6.37
N PHE A 9 6.86 25.15 -7.09
CA PHE A 9 6.59 25.88 -8.34
C PHE A 9 6.51 27.39 -8.09
N LEU A 10 5.66 27.82 -7.14
CA LEU A 10 5.54 29.24 -6.76
C LEU A 10 6.89 29.87 -6.38
N ARG A 11 7.74 29.14 -5.64
CA ARG A 11 9.09 29.63 -5.28
C ARG A 11 10.04 29.80 -6.47
N LYS A 12 9.87 29.02 -7.55
CA LYS A 12 10.63 29.23 -8.80
C LYS A 12 10.11 30.46 -9.56
N GLU A 13 8.79 30.64 -9.63
CA GLU A 13 8.21 31.76 -10.36
C GLU A 13 8.46 33.12 -9.67
N LEU A 14 8.46 33.15 -8.33
CA LEU A 14 8.93 34.31 -7.57
C LEU A 14 10.41 34.64 -7.81
N ARG A 15 11.29 33.62 -7.95
CA ARG A 15 12.70 33.84 -8.28
C ARG A 15 12.89 34.45 -9.67
N LYS A 16 12.27 33.87 -10.70
CA LYS A 16 12.26 34.45 -12.07
C LYS A 16 11.78 35.90 -12.06
N LYS A 17 10.75 36.22 -11.26
CA LYS A 17 10.24 37.59 -11.15
C LYS A 17 11.29 38.52 -10.55
N SER A 18 11.96 38.13 -9.46
CA SER A 18 13.05 38.94 -8.89
C SER A 18 14.27 39.06 -9.82
N GLU A 19 14.57 38.03 -10.61
CA GLU A 19 15.64 38.06 -11.64
C GLU A 19 15.26 39.05 -12.76
N LEU A 20 14.00 39.05 -13.21
CA LEU A 20 13.48 39.99 -14.19
C LEU A 20 13.48 41.44 -13.66
N ASP A 21 13.07 41.65 -12.41
CA ASP A 21 13.08 42.97 -11.77
C ASP A 21 14.52 43.54 -11.68
N VAL A 22 15.53 42.71 -11.38
CA VAL A 22 16.96 43.11 -11.40
C VAL A 22 17.42 43.50 -12.82
N VAL A 23 17.06 42.71 -13.84
CA VAL A 23 17.38 43.04 -15.24
C VAL A 23 16.72 44.35 -15.67
N VAL A 24 15.45 44.59 -15.29
CA VAL A 24 14.73 45.83 -15.58
C VAL A 24 15.35 47.04 -14.86
N ILE A 25 15.86 46.88 -13.64
CA ILE A 25 16.60 47.93 -12.93
C ILE A 25 17.91 48.24 -13.64
N SER A 26 18.67 47.22 -14.06
CA SER A 26 19.92 47.39 -14.81
C SER A 26 19.72 48.14 -16.13
N LEU A 27 18.77 47.69 -16.96
CA LEU A 27 18.43 48.32 -18.25
C LEU A 27 17.95 49.77 -18.10
N ARG A 28 17.28 50.11 -16.98
CA ARG A 28 16.90 51.50 -16.66
C ARG A 28 18.12 52.36 -16.32
N ALA A 29 19.08 51.84 -15.56
CA ALA A 29 20.32 52.54 -15.24
C ALA A 29 21.18 52.78 -16.48
N GLU A 30 21.30 51.78 -17.35
CA GLU A 30 22.00 51.87 -18.64
C GLU A 30 21.34 52.91 -19.57
N ASN A 31 20.01 52.86 -19.74
CA ASN A 31 19.26 53.87 -20.50
C ASN A 31 19.45 55.29 -19.95
N ALA A 32 19.54 55.45 -18.62
CA ALA A 32 19.82 56.74 -17.99
C ALA A 32 21.26 57.21 -18.21
N CYS A 33 22.22 56.29 -18.39
CA CYS A 33 23.59 56.60 -18.78
C CYS A 33 23.66 57.05 -20.25
N LEU A 34 23.13 56.23 -21.17
CA LEU A 34 23.11 56.52 -22.62
C LEU A 34 22.47 57.87 -22.94
N LYS A 35 21.36 58.22 -22.26
CA LYS A 35 20.71 59.55 -22.41
C LYS A 35 21.61 60.71 -21.98
N LYS A 36 22.43 60.56 -20.94
CA LYS A 36 23.39 61.60 -20.51
C LYS A 36 24.50 61.77 -21.56
N THR A 37 25.04 60.66 -22.07
CA THR A 37 26.08 60.67 -23.12
C THR A 37 25.59 61.34 -24.40
N LEU A 38 24.36 61.03 -24.84
CA LEU A 38 23.74 61.63 -26.03
C LEU A 38 23.60 63.17 -25.88
N VAL A 39 23.16 63.65 -24.71
CA VAL A 39 23.06 65.09 -24.43
C VAL A 39 24.44 65.77 -24.41
N GLN A 40 25.49 65.09 -23.94
CA GLN A 40 26.85 65.62 -24.02
C GLN A 40 27.37 65.69 -25.47
N GLN A 41 27.12 64.67 -26.28
CA GLN A 41 27.52 64.66 -27.71
C GLN A 41 26.83 65.79 -28.49
N ASN A 42 25.53 66.00 -28.29
CA ASN A 42 24.81 67.10 -28.94
C ASN A 42 25.41 68.48 -28.58
N ARG A 43 25.75 68.70 -27.30
CA ARG A 43 26.43 69.94 -26.85
C ARG A 43 27.83 70.12 -27.42
N LEU A 44 28.54 69.04 -27.74
CA LEU A 44 29.84 69.11 -28.43
C LEU A 44 29.66 69.46 -29.92
N ALA A 45 28.64 68.90 -30.59
CA ALA A 45 28.29 69.26 -31.96
C ALA A 45 27.88 70.74 -32.09
N GLU A 46 27.02 71.25 -31.20
CA GLU A 46 26.66 72.68 -31.14
C GLU A 46 27.88 73.59 -31.03
N ARG A 47 28.84 73.24 -30.16
CA ARG A 47 30.11 73.98 -30.01
C ARG A 47 30.98 73.92 -31.26
N PHE A 48 31.04 72.77 -31.92
CA PHE A 48 31.81 72.60 -33.16
C PHE A 48 31.26 73.47 -34.28
N PHE A 49 29.95 73.44 -34.53
CA PHE A 49 29.30 74.32 -35.52
C PHE A 49 29.47 75.80 -35.17
N SER A 50 29.33 76.18 -33.89
CA SER A 50 29.60 77.55 -33.43
C SER A 50 31.04 77.98 -33.76
N PHE A 51 32.04 77.15 -33.48
CA PHE A 51 33.44 77.45 -33.81
C PHE A 51 33.66 77.58 -35.32
N GLN A 52 33.06 76.68 -36.12
CA GLN A 52 33.15 76.70 -37.58
C GLN A 52 32.59 78.00 -38.18
N THR A 53 31.44 78.50 -37.69
CA THR A 53 30.88 79.78 -38.16
C THR A 53 31.77 80.99 -37.81
N VAL A 54 32.39 81.01 -36.62
CA VAL A 54 33.34 82.06 -36.22
C VAL A 54 34.61 82.03 -37.07
N TRP A 55 35.13 80.84 -37.38
CA TRP A 55 36.30 80.65 -38.23
C TRP A 55 36.06 81.16 -39.66
N LEU A 56 34.97 80.71 -40.30
CA LEU A 56 34.58 81.15 -41.65
C LEU A 56 34.45 82.67 -41.76
N ARG A 57 33.80 83.30 -40.77
CA ARG A 57 33.62 84.76 -40.71
C ARG A 57 34.95 85.52 -40.56
N ARG A 58 35.97 84.92 -39.94
CA ARG A 58 37.31 85.52 -39.82
C ARG A 58 38.11 85.40 -41.12
N CYS A 59 38.00 84.29 -41.86
CA CYS A 59 38.62 84.14 -43.18
C CYS A 59 38.10 85.18 -44.18
N GLN A 60 36.79 85.41 -44.20
CA GLN A 60 36.15 86.42 -45.06
C GLN A 60 36.62 87.86 -44.77
N LEU A 61 36.99 88.17 -43.52
CA LEU A 61 37.46 89.51 -43.14
C LEU A 61 38.93 89.77 -43.53
N LEU A 62 39.73 88.72 -43.71
CA LEU A 62 41.14 88.86 -44.10
C LEU A 62 41.28 89.19 -45.59
N THR A 63 40.60 88.44 -46.44
CA THR A 63 40.57 88.68 -47.90
C THR A 63 40.16 90.11 -48.24
N THR A 64 39.11 90.65 -47.60
CA THR A 64 38.66 92.05 -47.79
C THR A 64 39.63 93.14 -47.33
N LYS A 65 40.78 92.79 -46.72
CA LYS A 65 41.78 93.76 -46.25
C LYS A 65 43.04 93.80 -47.10
N GLU A 66 43.39 92.70 -47.75
CA GLU A 66 44.57 92.63 -48.61
C GLU A 66 44.34 93.38 -49.93
N GLU A 67 43.11 93.35 -50.46
CA GLU A 67 42.71 94.07 -51.68
C GLU A 67 42.83 95.60 -51.54
N VAL A 68 42.56 96.16 -50.34
CA VAL A 68 42.52 97.61 -50.10
C VAL A 68 43.92 98.23 -49.90
N ALA A 69 44.92 97.43 -49.56
CA ALA A 69 46.27 97.92 -49.26
C ALA A 69 47.09 98.26 -50.52
N LEU A 70 46.82 97.60 -51.65
CA LEU A 70 47.67 97.62 -52.84
C LEU A 70 47.55 98.87 -53.72
N GLU A 71 46.48 99.66 -53.61
CA GLU A 71 46.23 100.81 -54.50
C GLU A 71 46.88 102.13 -54.03
N SER A 72 47.40 102.21 -52.80
CA SER A 72 47.69 103.50 -52.16
C SER A 72 49.15 104.02 -52.27
N GLU A 73 50.10 103.21 -52.76
CA GLU A 73 51.54 103.46 -52.49
C GLU A 73 52.40 103.83 -53.73
N GLN A 74 51.84 103.83 -54.95
CA GLN A 74 52.58 104.22 -56.16
C GLN A 74 52.39 105.68 -56.58
N MET A 75 52.97 106.66 -55.86
CA MET A 75 53.32 107.97 -56.45
C MET A 75 54.36 108.79 -55.65
N SER A 76 55.36 109.33 -56.38
CA SER A 76 56.09 110.59 -56.07
C SER A 76 57.21 110.60 -54.99
N LYS A 77 58.48 110.34 -55.37
CA LYS A 77 59.52 111.39 -55.55
C LYS A 77 60.97 110.92 -55.84
N LYS A 78 61.48 111.39 -56.98
CA LYS A 78 62.81 112.01 -57.23
C LYS A 78 64.10 111.20 -56.98
N GLU A 79 64.66 110.77 -58.10
CA GLU A 79 66.10 110.57 -58.30
C GLU A 79 66.92 111.83 -57.90
N GLY A 80 68.18 111.63 -57.52
CA GLY A 80 69.13 112.70 -57.15
C GLY A 80 69.59 112.66 -55.69
N LYS A 81 68.70 112.35 -54.74
CA LYS A 81 69.08 111.97 -53.36
C LYS A 81 69.36 110.46 -53.19
N GLN A 82 69.00 109.70 -54.22
CA GLN A 82 68.73 108.26 -54.20
C GLN A 82 69.99 107.36 -54.20
N LYS A 83 71.20 107.92 -54.16
CA LYS A 83 72.45 107.15 -54.11
C LYS A 83 73.04 107.03 -52.71
N ASP A 84 73.13 108.11 -51.92
CA ASP A 84 73.55 108.00 -50.52
C ASP A 84 72.42 107.37 -49.69
N VAL A 85 71.21 107.96 -49.74
CA VAL A 85 70.04 107.47 -49.00
C VAL A 85 69.69 106.03 -49.40
N GLY A 86 69.81 105.69 -50.69
CA GLY A 86 69.57 104.33 -51.19
C GLY A 86 70.67 103.31 -50.90
N LEU A 87 71.82 103.74 -50.36
CA LEU A 87 72.84 102.85 -49.80
C LEU A 87 72.62 102.67 -48.29
N GLU A 88 72.35 103.76 -47.57
CA GLU A 88 72.04 103.76 -46.13
C GLU A 88 70.77 102.92 -45.82
N GLU A 89 69.66 103.16 -46.54
CA GLU A 89 68.42 102.35 -46.49
C GLU A 89 68.61 100.87 -46.92
N ASN A 90 69.73 100.55 -47.58
CA ASN A 90 70.06 99.19 -48.00
C ASN A 90 70.99 98.50 -46.98
N GLU A 91 71.85 99.24 -46.29
CA GLU A 91 72.66 98.76 -45.17
C GLU A 91 71.77 98.45 -43.96
N GLU A 92 70.88 99.37 -43.57
CA GLU A 92 69.86 99.11 -42.52
C GLU A 92 68.98 97.88 -42.85
N ARG A 93 68.66 97.67 -44.12
CA ARG A 93 67.86 96.52 -44.58
C ARG A 93 68.63 95.20 -44.45
N LEU A 94 69.94 95.21 -44.71
CA LEU A 94 70.79 94.03 -44.54
C LEU A 94 70.97 93.67 -43.06
N GLU A 95 71.17 94.66 -42.19
CA GLU A 95 71.20 94.43 -40.73
C GLU A 95 69.85 93.87 -40.22
N TYR A 96 68.73 94.42 -40.69
CA TYR A 96 67.40 93.90 -40.36
C TYR A 96 67.16 92.47 -40.87
N ASP A 97 67.61 92.16 -42.08
CA ASP A 97 67.53 90.82 -42.67
C ASP A 97 68.36 89.80 -41.86
N GLU A 98 69.58 90.15 -41.43
CA GLU A 98 70.43 89.30 -40.58
C GLU A 98 69.86 89.14 -39.16
N GLN A 99 69.33 90.21 -38.56
CA GLN A 99 68.68 90.15 -37.25
C GLN A 99 67.41 89.27 -37.29
N ARG A 100 66.60 89.39 -38.35
CA ARG A 100 65.42 88.54 -38.56
C ARG A 100 65.80 87.08 -38.76
N ASP A 101 66.81 86.79 -39.59
CA ASP A 101 67.29 85.42 -39.81
C ASP A 101 67.83 84.80 -38.51
N SER A 102 68.62 85.56 -37.74
CA SER A 102 69.09 85.16 -36.41
C SER A 102 67.95 84.86 -35.44
N TYR A 103 66.90 85.70 -35.41
CA TYR A 103 65.70 85.48 -34.61
C TYR A 103 64.92 84.22 -35.04
N VAL A 104 64.75 84.01 -36.35
CA VAL A 104 64.09 82.82 -36.90
C VAL A 104 64.86 81.54 -36.57
N ARG A 105 66.20 81.54 -36.70
CA ARG A 105 67.05 80.42 -36.28
C ARG A 105 66.91 80.10 -34.79
N ALA A 106 66.93 81.12 -33.93
CA ALA A 106 66.73 80.94 -32.49
C ALA A 106 65.33 80.38 -32.14
N THR A 107 64.30 80.85 -32.84
CA THR A 107 62.91 80.37 -32.68
C THR A 107 62.77 78.92 -33.13
N LEU A 108 63.33 78.56 -34.29
CA LEU A 108 63.37 77.17 -34.79
C LEU A 108 64.09 76.23 -33.82
N ALA A 109 65.28 76.63 -33.33
CA ALA A 109 66.02 75.85 -32.34
C ALA A 109 65.23 75.63 -31.05
N ARG A 110 64.49 76.65 -30.59
CA ARG A 110 63.63 76.53 -29.39
C ARG A 110 62.42 75.61 -29.63
N MET A 111 61.81 75.64 -30.81
CA MET A 111 60.71 74.74 -31.16
C MET A 111 61.17 73.28 -31.21
N LEU A 112 62.29 72.99 -31.88
CA LEU A 112 62.87 71.64 -31.96
C LEU A 112 63.25 71.10 -30.56
N TRP A 113 63.76 71.96 -29.67
CA TRP A 113 64.03 71.58 -28.29
C TRP A 113 62.75 71.24 -27.51
N LEU A 114 61.70 72.06 -27.64
CA LEU A 114 60.40 71.80 -27.01
C LEU A 114 59.72 70.52 -27.55
N GLU A 115 59.80 70.27 -28.86
CA GLU A 115 59.30 69.06 -29.50
C GLU A 115 60.02 67.80 -28.96
N LYS A 116 61.35 67.85 -28.83
CA LYS A 116 62.13 66.77 -28.21
C LYS A 116 61.66 66.50 -26.77
N GLN A 117 61.52 67.53 -25.93
CA GLN A 117 61.04 67.38 -24.55
C GLN A 117 59.61 66.82 -24.49
N LEU A 118 58.72 67.24 -25.38
CA LEU A 118 57.35 66.72 -25.47
C LEU A 118 57.34 65.23 -25.87
N ASN A 119 58.20 64.82 -26.80
CA ASN A 119 58.31 63.43 -27.22
C ASN A 119 58.89 62.53 -26.12
N GLU A 120 59.92 62.97 -25.40
CA GLU A 120 60.47 62.27 -24.24
C GLU A 120 59.43 62.11 -23.12
N ALA A 121 58.68 63.17 -22.80
CA ALA A 121 57.59 63.12 -21.81
C ALA A 121 56.43 62.18 -22.24
N ASN A 122 56.08 62.17 -23.53
CA ASN A 122 55.06 61.26 -24.06
C ASN A 122 55.52 59.79 -23.99
N GLN A 123 56.79 59.49 -24.29
CA GLN A 123 57.34 58.13 -24.18
C GLN A 123 57.34 57.62 -22.73
N ALA A 124 57.78 58.45 -21.77
CA ALA A 124 57.75 58.11 -20.35
C ALA A 124 56.32 57.80 -19.84
N ARG A 125 55.32 58.60 -20.28
CA ARG A 125 53.91 58.35 -19.94
C ARG A 125 53.37 57.05 -20.54
N LEU A 126 53.78 56.70 -21.77
CA LEU A 126 53.38 55.45 -22.41
C LEU A 126 53.94 54.22 -21.66
N GLN A 127 55.20 54.29 -21.22
CA GLN A 127 55.83 53.22 -20.43
C GLN A 127 55.08 52.98 -19.11
N GLN A 128 54.83 54.04 -18.33
CA GLN A 128 54.08 53.95 -17.06
C GLN A 128 52.69 53.34 -17.22
N ASN A 129 51.95 53.76 -18.24
CA ASN A 129 50.58 53.27 -18.48
C ASN A 129 50.56 51.80 -18.92
N ASN A 130 51.51 51.36 -19.75
CA ASN A 130 51.56 49.98 -20.26
C ASN A 130 51.84 48.97 -19.13
N GLU A 131 52.82 49.24 -18.26
CA GLU A 131 53.16 48.36 -17.14
C GLU A 131 52.04 48.32 -16.08
N GLY A 132 51.43 49.47 -15.78
CA GLY A 132 50.32 49.55 -14.83
C GLY A 132 49.06 48.82 -15.31
N HIS A 133 48.63 49.05 -16.56
CA HIS A 133 47.40 48.45 -17.08
C HIS A 133 47.54 46.97 -17.44
N SER A 134 48.67 46.52 -17.99
CA SER A 134 48.85 45.08 -18.31
C SER A 134 48.75 44.22 -17.04
N ASN A 135 49.44 44.63 -15.97
CA ASN A 135 49.40 43.95 -14.67
C ASN A 135 48.08 44.13 -13.88
N ALA A 136 47.16 44.98 -14.34
CA ALA A 136 45.80 45.06 -13.85
C ALA A 136 44.87 44.12 -14.63
N LEU A 137 44.91 44.22 -15.97
CA LEU A 137 44.10 43.44 -16.91
C LEU A 137 44.27 41.93 -16.70
N ILE A 138 45.52 41.45 -16.60
CA ILE A 138 45.82 40.03 -16.34
C ILE A 138 45.17 39.56 -15.02
N ARG A 139 45.22 40.39 -13.96
CA ARG A 139 44.61 40.08 -12.65
C ARG A 139 43.09 40.26 -12.61
N GLU A 140 42.47 40.80 -13.65
CA GLU A 140 41.02 40.81 -13.83
C GLU A 140 40.57 39.60 -14.65
N ASP A 141 41.34 39.22 -15.68
CA ASP A 141 41.14 38.00 -16.48
C ASP A 141 41.32 36.71 -15.65
N GLU A 142 42.36 36.65 -14.79
CA GLU A 142 42.55 35.56 -13.82
C GLU A 142 41.34 35.39 -12.88
N LYS A 143 40.77 36.50 -12.39
CA LYS A 143 39.58 36.47 -11.52
C LYS A 143 38.33 36.05 -12.29
N PHE A 144 38.18 36.51 -13.53
CA PHE A 144 37.07 36.13 -14.40
C PHE A 144 37.12 34.63 -14.71
N SER A 145 38.28 34.11 -15.11
CA SER A 145 38.52 32.68 -15.34
C SER A 145 38.25 31.85 -14.08
N HIS A 146 38.71 32.29 -12.90
CA HIS A 146 38.42 31.60 -11.64
C HIS A 146 36.91 31.59 -11.29
N MET A 147 36.22 32.72 -11.50
CA MET A 147 34.77 32.82 -11.30
C MET A 147 34.00 31.92 -12.27
N GLN A 148 34.39 31.88 -13.55
CA GLN A 148 33.82 31.01 -14.56
C GLN A 148 33.99 29.54 -14.19
N GLN A 149 35.21 29.10 -13.84
CA GLN A 149 35.49 27.72 -13.41
C GLN A 149 34.68 27.31 -12.18
N HIS A 150 34.43 28.24 -11.25
CA HIS A 150 33.56 28.02 -10.09
C HIS A 150 32.09 27.82 -10.50
N HIS A 151 31.56 28.64 -11.41
CA HIS A 151 30.21 28.45 -11.94
C HIS A 151 30.06 27.16 -12.76
N GLU A 152 31.03 26.82 -13.61
CA GLU A 152 31.08 25.56 -14.35
C GLU A 152 31.17 24.32 -13.44
N ARG A 153 31.73 24.47 -12.23
CA ARG A 153 31.73 23.39 -11.22
C ARG A 153 30.34 23.22 -10.63
N LEU A 154 29.73 24.31 -10.13
CA LEU A 154 28.37 24.28 -9.55
C LEU A 154 27.31 23.79 -10.54
N LEU A 155 27.47 24.09 -11.84
CA LEU A 155 26.59 23.57 -12.89
C LEU A 155 26.72 22.04 -13.03
N ARG A 156 27.94 21.51 -13.12
CA ARG A 156 28.19 20.06 -13.19
C ARG A 156 27.68 19.32 -11.94
N GLU A 157 27.96 19.86 -10.75
CA GLU A 157 27.46 19.31 -9.48
C GLU A 157 25.93 19.22 -9.48
N ALA A 158 25.22 20.26 -9.95
CA ALA A 158 23.76 20.26 -10.08
C ALA A 158 23.23 19.30 -11.17
N GLU A 159 23.96 19.09 -12.27
CA GLU A 159 23.61 18.13 -13.32
C GLU A 159 23.75 16.68 -12.86
N ASP A 160 24.82 16.37 -12.12
CA ASP A 160 25.06 15.06 -11.51
C ASP A 160 24.05 14.76 -10.39
N GLU A 161 23.75 15.73 -9.50
CA GLU A 161 22.64 15.60 -8.54
C GLU A 161 21.31 15.32 -9.26
N GLN A 162 21.01 16.05 -10.34
CA GLN A 162 19.79 15.84 -11.13
C GLN A 162 19.79 14.45 -11.77
N LYS A 163 20.94 13.91 -12.19
CA LYS A 163 21.09 12.56 -12.74
C LYS A 163 20.80 11.49 -11.67
N VAL A 164 21.46 11.57 -10.52
CA VAL A 164 21.25 10.68 -9.37
C VAL A 164 19.78 10.70 -8.91
N LEU A 165 19.16 11.88 -8.84
CA LEU A 165 17.73 12.02 -8.50
C LEU A 165 16.79 11.36 -9.52
N ARG A 166 17.12 11.40 -10.82
CA ARG A 166 16.35 10.69 -11.88
C ARG A 166 16.48 9.17 -11.76
N GLU A 167 17.67 8.66 -11.46
CA GLU A 167 17.93 7.22 -11.29
C GLU A 167 17.30 6.67 -10.00
N ASN A 168 17.32 7.47 -8.93
CA ASN A 168 16.57 7.19 -7.70
C ASN A 168 15.06 7.19 -7.93
N PHE A 169 14.51 8.16 -8.67
CA PHE A 169 13.08 8.20 -9.01
C PHE A 169 12.65 6.93 -9.76
N LYS A 170 13.35 6.54 -10.84
CA LYS A 170 13.11 5.28 -11.58
C LYS A 170 13.21 4.02 -10.71
N THR A 171 13.91 4.09 -9.59
CA THR A 171 14.07 2.96 -8.66
C THR A 171 12.95 2.93 -7.63
N ILE A 172 12.47 4.08 -7.17
CA ILE A 172 11.27 4.20 -6.34
C ILE A 172 10.02 3.81 -7.13
N GLU A 173 9.92 4.26 -8.38
CA GLU A 173 8.83 3.95 -9.32
C GLU A 173 8.68 2.44 -9.57
N ARG A 174 9.78 1.75 -9.89
CA ARG A 174 9.80 0.27 -10.00
C ARG A 174 9.38 -0.42 -8.70
N LYS A 175 9.87 0.04 -7.55
CA LYS A 175 9.47 -0.50 -6.24
C LYS A 175 7.98 -0.30 -5.96
N LEU A 176 7.43 0.86 -6.30
CA LEU A 176 6.01 1.17 -6.13
C LEU A 176 5.14 0.23 -6.95
N ILE A 177 5.45 0.03 -8.24
CA ILE A 177 4.75 -0.90 -9.14
C ILE A 177 4.83 -2.34 -8.59
N MET A 178 6.00 -2.77 -8.10
CA MET A 178 6.13 -4.08 -7.47
C MET A 178 5.25 -4.23 -6.22
N THR A 179 5.19 -3.22 -5.35
CA THR A 179 4.31 -3.26 -4.17
C THR A 179 2.83 -3.20 -4.54
N GLU A 180 2.45 -2.43 -5.55
CA GLU A 180 1.08 -2.32 -6.04
C GLU A 180 0.58 -3.66 -6.60
N ASN A 181 1.39 -4.32 -7.44
CA ASN A 181 1.08 -5.66 -7.95
C ASN A 181 0.91 -6.70 -6.81
N VAL A 182 1.74 -6.62 -5.76
CA VAL A 182 1.61 -7.51 -4.58
C VAL A 182 0.34 -7.20 -3.78
N CYS A 183 -0.03 -5.93 -3.62
CA CYS A 183 -1.31 -5.55 -2.99
C CYS A 183 -2.50 -6.09 -3.79
N GLN A 184 -2.52 -5.92 -5.11
CA GLN A 184 -3.58 -6.44 -5.98
C GLN A 184 -3.67 -7.99 -5.95
N GLU A 185 -2.55 -8.69 -5.73
CA GLU A 185 -2.56 -10.15 -5.55
C GLU A 185 -3.20 -10.53 -4.21
N ARG A 186 -2.84 -9.84 -3.12
CA ARG A 186 -3.46 -10.07 -1.80
C ARG A 186 -4.95 -9.71 -1.78
N GLU A 187 -5.38 -8.70 -2.52
CA GLU A 187 -6.80 -8.37 -2.69
C GLU A 187 -7.54 -9.53 -3.38
N ARG A 188 -6.96 -10.10 -4.46
CA ARG A 188 -7.53 -11.26 -5.16
C ARG A 188 -7.53 -12.55 -4.31
N GLU A 189 -6.51 -12.76 -3.46
CA GLU A 189 -6.53 -13.83 -2.45
C GLU A 189 -7.65 -13.62 -1.42
N VAL A 190 -7.83 -12.40 -0.91
CA VAL A 190 -8.88 -12.07 0.07
C VAL A 190 -10.28 -12.26 -0.51
N ASP A 191 -10.53 -11.82 -1.75
CA ASP A 191 -11.82 -12.05 -2.41
C ASP A 191 -12.09 -13.55 -2.65
N LYS A 192 -11.05 -14.34 -2.99
CA LYS A 192 -11.17 -15.80 -3.10
C LYS A 192 -11.51 -16.45 -1.76
N LEU A 193 -10.81 -16.09 -0.69
CA LEU A 193 -11.09 -16.59 0.67
C LEU A 193 -12.50 -16.19 1.15
N LYS A 194 -12.96 -14.99 0.80
CA LYS A 194 -14.31 -14.49 1.10
C LYS A 194 -15.38 -15.28 0.36
N GLN A 195 -15.16 -15.64 -0.91
CA GLN A 195 -16.06 -16.54 -1.66
C GLN A 195 -16.08 -17.96 -1.05
N GLN A 196 -14.93 -18.48 -0.63
CA GLN A 196 -14.85 -19.78 0.05
C GLN A 196 -15.61 -19.78 1.37
N LEU A 197 -15.38 -18.78 2.23
CA LEU A 197 -16.08 -18.61 3.51
C LEU A 197 -17.60 -18.42 3.32
N GLN A 198 -18.03 -17.69 2.28
CA GLN A 198 -19.45 -17.57 1.95
C GLN A 198 -20.04 -18.92 1.53
N THR A 199 -19.32 -19.70 0.73
CA THR A 199 -19.75 -21.04 0.30
C THR A 199 -19.84 -22.02 1.48
N GLU A 200 -18.81 -22.03 2.34
CA GLU A 200 -18.76 -22.85 3.56
C GLU A 200 -19.91 -22.53 4.52
N ASN A 201 -20.21 -21.24 4.73
CA ASN A 201 -21.35 -20.81 5.54
C ASN A 201 -22.68 -21.30 4.94
N MET A 202 -22.88 -21.21 3.61
CA MET A 202 -24.09 -21.73 2.98
C MET A 202 -24.23 -23.26 3.16
N SER A 203 -23.15 -24.03 3.00
CA SER A 203 -23.20 -25.49 3.25
C SER A 203 -23.43 -25.82 4.73
N ARG A 204 -22.85 -25.05 5.64
CA ARG A 204 -23.03 -25.24 7.09
C ARG A 204 -24.45 -24.91 7.54
N THR A 205 -25.06 -23.86 6.98
CA THR A 205 -26.47 -23.54 7.23
C THR A 205 -27.41 -24.58 6.62
N SER A 206 -27.08 -25.19 5.46
CA SER A 206 -27.85 -26.33 4.93
C SER A 206 -27.83 -27.51 5.91
N SER A 207 -26.63 -27.95 6.34
CA SER A 207 -26.46 -29.02 7.33
C SER A 207 -27.24 -28.72 8.61
N GLN A 208 -27.18 -27.49 9.13
CA GLN A 208 -27.89 -27.12 10.35
C GLN A 208 -29.43 -27.14 10.20
N VAL A 209 -29.97 -26.91 9.01
CA VAL A 209 -31.41 -27.05 8.73
C VAL A 209 -31.81 -28.52 8.58
N GLU A 210 -30.93 -29.35 8.01
CA GLU A 210 -31.10 -30.81 7.97
C GLU A 210 -31.06 -31.42 9.38
N ASP A 211 -30.09 -31.04 10.21
CA ASP A 211 -29.98 -31.43 11.63
C ASP A 211 -31.25 -31.04 12.43
N GLN A 212 -31.76 -29.81 12.24
CA GLN A 212 -33.00 -29.36 12.88
C GLN A 212 -34.24 -30.14 12.43
N CYS A 213 -34.29 -30.57 11.17
CA CYS A 213 -35.37 -31.42 10.66
C CYS A 213 -35.35 -32.80 11.34
N PHE A 214 -34.16 -33.38 11.58
CA PHE A 214 -34.02 -34.63 12.32
C PHE A 214 -34.36 -34.48 13.81
N GLU A 215 -33.95 -33.38 14.46
CA GLU A 215 -34.34 -33.11 15.86
C GLU A 215 -35.86 -32.94 16.03
N GLU A 216 -36.56 -32.35 15.07
CA GLU A 216 -38.02 -32.18 15.11
C GLU A 216 -38.76 -33.51 14.80
N GLU A 217 -38.24 -34.33 13.89
CA GLU A 217 -38.76 -35.68 13.60
C GLU A 217 -38.53 -36.65 14.78
N GLU A 218 -37.37 -36.63 15.44
CA GLU A 218 -37.10 -37.45 16.64
C GLU A 218 -38.01 -37.06 17.82
N GLN A 219 -38.30 -35.76 17.99
CA GLN A 219 -39.27 -35.28 18.98
C GLN A 219 -40.69 -35.78 18.67
N TRP A 220 -41.12 -35.74 17.41
CA TRP A 220 -42.42 -36.27 17.00
C TRP A 220 -42.52 -37.79 17.24
N MET A 221 -41.53 -38.55 16.79
CA MET A 221 -41.43 -40.00 17.01
C MET A 221 -41.41 -40.38 18.50
N SER A 222 -40.74 -39.57 19.34
CA SER A 222 -40.72 -39.74 20.79
C SER A 222 -42.09 -39.49 21.43
N ALA A 223 -42.84 -38.50 20.95
CA ALA A 223 -44.19 -38.20 21.41
C ALA A 223 -45.20 -39.29 21.00
N GLU A 224 -45.16 -39.75 19.75
CA GLU A 224 -45.99 -40.85 19.23
C GLU A 224 -45.70 -42.15 20.01
N SER A 225 -44.43 -42.48 20.23
CA SER A 225 -44.01 -43.63 21.07
C SER A 225 -44.54 -43.51 22.51
N GLY A 226 -44.57 -42.29 23.07
CA GLY A 226 -45.15 -41.98 24.37
C GLY A 226 -46.65 -42.24 24.46
N ASP A 227 -47.44 -41.83 23.46
CA ASP A 227 -48.89 -42.14 23.39
C ASP A 227 -49.13 -43.65 23.28
N LEU A 228 -48.40 -44.32 22.38
CA LEU A 228 -48.52 -45.77 22.20
C LEU A 228 -48.18 -46.54 23.48
N GLN A 229 -47.16 -46.11 24.22
CA GLN A 229 -46.80 -46.73 25.50
C GLN A 229 -47.82 -46.42 26.62
N TYR A 230 -48.36 -45.19 26.66
CA TYR A 230 -49.45 -44.84 27.59
C TYR A 230 -50.70 -45.71 27.35
N ARG A 231 -51.13 -45.83 26.10
CA ARG A 231 -52.28 -46.66 25.70
C ARG A 231 -52.04 -48.15 25.95
N MET A 232 -50.79 -48.62 25.83
CA MET A 232 -50.43 -50.00 26.17
C MET A 232 -50.60 -50.28 27.66
N GLU A 233 -50.15 -49.38 28.55
CA GLU A 233 -50.36 -49.53 29.99
C GLU A 233 -51.83 -49.34 30.39
N GLU A 234 -52.60 -48.51 29.67
CA GLU A 234 -54.05 -48.41 29.86
C GLU A 234 -54.76 -49.73 29.52
N GLU A 235 -54.48 -50.35 28.36
CA GLU A 235 -55.04 -51.66 28.02
C GLU A 235 -54.58 -52.76 28.98
N LYS A 236 -53.30 -52.76 29.38
CA LYS A 236 -52.75 -53.70 30.36
C LYS A 236 -53.41 -53.58 31.73
N THR A 237 -53.76 -52.36 32.18
CA THR A 237 -54.52 -52.16 33.43
C THR A 237 -55.99 -52.55 33.30
N ARG A 238 -56.65 -52.27 32.16
CA ARG A 238 -57.99 -52.79 31.83
C ARG A 238 -58.01 -54.33 31.88
N VAL A 239 -57.10 -54.98 31.15
CA VAL A 239 -56.99 -56.45 31.09
C VAL A 239 -56.68 -57.06 32.45
N SER A 240 -55.79 -56.45 33.25
CA SER A 240 -55.47 -56.93 34.60
C SER A 240 -56.67 -56.85 35.55
N GLY A 241 -57.44 -55.76 35.49
CA GLY A 241 -58.67 -55.59 36.28
C GLY A 241 -59.75 -56.62 35.93
N PHE A 242 -60.09 -56.74 34.64
CA PHE A 242 -61.09 -57.72 34.18
C PHE A 242 -60.67 -59.18 34.42
N GLY A 243 -59.37 -59.49 34.26
CA GLY A 243 -58.85 -60.85 34.48
C GLY A 243 -58.97 -61.32 35.93
N LEU A 244 -58.57 -60.47 36.89
CA LEU A 244 -58.63 -60.81 38.32
C LEU A 244 -60.07 -60.94 38.83
N GLN A 245 -60.98 -60.03 38.42
CA GLN A 245 -62.38 -60.08 38.85
C GLN A 245 -63.10 -61.34 38.34
N LYS A 246 -62.82 -61.77 37.10
CA LYS A 246 -63.39 -62.99 36.52
C LYS A 246 -62.87 -64.26 37.18
N LEU A 247 -61.59 -64.32 37.54
CA LEU A 247 -61.03 -65.46 38.28
C LEU A 247 -61.61 -65.59 39.68
N LEU A 248 -61.90 -64.47 40.36
CA LEU A 248 -62.52 -64.49 41.70
C LEU A 248 -63.93 -65.10 41.67
N LEU A 249 -64.76 -64.67 40.71
CA LEU A 249 -66.13 -65.15 40.53
C LEU A 249 -66.18 -66.65 40.16
N ASN A 250 -65.41 -67.06 39.14
CA ASN A 250 -65.27 -68.47 38.76
C ASN A 250 -64.73 -69.34 39.91
N GLY A 251 -63.94 -68.76 40.82
CA GLY A 251 -63.48 -69.43 42.05
C GLY A 251 -64.63 -69.72 43.02
N GLN A 252 -65.47 -68.72 43.30
CA GLN A 252 -66.60 -68.86 44.23
C GLN A 252 -67.66 -69.85 43.72
N GLU A 253 -68.04 -69.79 42.44
CA GLU A 253 -68.99 -70.76 41.85
C GLU A 253 -68.50 -72.20 41.98
N LYS A 254 -67.20 -72.43 41.76
CA LYS A 254 -66.59 -73.76 41.81
C LYS A 254 -66.44 -74.30 43.23
N ILE A 255 -66.32 -73.43 44.23
CA ILE A 255 -66.39 -73.80 45.65
C ILE A 255 -67.81 -74.23 46.01
N ALA A 256 -68.82 -73.43 45.64
CA ALA A 256 -70.22 -73.71 45.98
C ALA A 256 -70.73 -75.05 45.39
N GLU A 257 -70.33 -75.42 44.17
CA GLU A 257 -70.70 -76.73 43.59
C GLU A 257 -69.95 -77.90 44.26
N LEU A 258 -68.70 -77.70 44.71
CA LEU A 258 -67.99 -78.72 45.49
C LEU A 258 -68.61 -78.91 46.89
N GLU A 259 -69.02 -77.83 47.56
CA GLU A 259 -69.80 -77.88 48.81
C GLU A 259 -71.12 -78.63 48.59
N ARG A 260 -71.82 -78.36 47.49
CA ARG A 260 -73.07 -79.05 47.10
C ARG A 260 -72.86 -80.55 46.88
N GLN A 261 -71.75 -80.95 46.24
CA GLN A 261 -71.40 -82.36 46.05
C GLN A 261 -71.04 -83.07 47.37
N ILE A 262 -70.29 -82.42 48.26
CA ILE A 262 -69.98 -82.93 49.60
C ILE A 262 -71.27 -83.13 50.42
N GLN A 263 -72.23 -82.20 50.30
CA GLN A 263 -73.54 -82.31 50.95
C GLN A 263 -74.33 -83.54 50.48
N ILE A 264 -74.31 -83.82 49.17
CA ILE A 264 -74.99 -85.00 48.57
C ILE A 264 -74.32 -86.29 49.05
N TYR A 265 -72.99 -86.42 48.91
CA TYR A 265 -72.27 -87.62 49.36
C TYR A 265 -72.42 -87.89 50.87
N SER A 266 -72.57 -86.83 51.67
CA SER A 266 -72.83 -86.95 53.11
C SER A 266 -74.26 -87.46 53.41
N GLN A 267 -75.25 -87.08 52.60
CA GLN A 267 -76.62 -87.58 52.70
C GLN A 267 -76.71 -89.05 52.26
N ASP A 268 -76.17 -89.38 51.09
CA ASP A 268 -76.17 -90.75 50.54
C ASP A 268 -75.52 -91.75 51.52
N LEU A 269 -74.44 -91.35 52.20
CA LEU A 269 -73.71 -92.19 53.16
C LEU A 269 -74.46 -92.37 54.49
N GLU A 270 -75.32 -91.42 54.88
CA GLU A 270 -76.21 -91.58 56.03
C GLU A 270 -77.45 -92.44 55.70
N ASP A 271 -77.96 -92.36 54.46
CA ASP A 271 -79.00 -93.25 53.97
C ASP A 271 -78.48 -94.69 53.74
N GLU A 272 -77.21 -94.86 53.36
CA GLU A 272 -76.55 -96.17 53.30
C GLU A 272 -76.32 -96.76 54.71
N LYS A 273 -75.99 -95.95 55.73
CA LYS A 273 -76.02 -96.38 57.14
C LYS A 273 -77.43 -96.82 57.56
N GLN A 274 -78.48 -96.10 57.15
CA GLN A 274 -79.88 -96.44 57.41
C GLN A 274 -80.21 -97.84 56.84
N ASN A 275 -79.82 -98.11 55.59
CA ASN A 275 -79.96 -99.42 54.95
C ASN A 275 -79.13 -100.51 55.64
N CYS A 276 -77.89 -100.21 56.03
CA CYS A 276 -77.05 -101.13 56.80
C CYS A 276 -77.66 -101.48 58.16
N SER A 277 -78.29 -100.51 58.85
CA SER A 277 -79.04 -100.73 60.10
C SER A 277 -80.21 -101.68 59.89
N TYR A 278 -81.02 -101.45 58.84
CA TYR A 278 -82.13 -102.32 58.47
C TYR A 278 -81.66 -103.75 58.15
N LEU A 279 -80.65 -103.92 57.29
CA LEU A 279 -80.06 -105.22 56.95
C LEU A 279 -79.48 -105.95 58.16
N LYS A 280 -78.88 -105.24 59.11
CA LYS A 280 -78.38 -105.80 60.38
C LYS A 280 -79.48 -106.35 61.29
N SER A 281 -80.71 -105.82 61.16
CA SER A 281 -81.91 -106.38 61.80
C SER A 281 -82.42 -107.66 61.11
N VAL A 282 -82.36 -107.71 59.78
CA VAL A 282 -82.79 -108.86 58.96
C VAL A 282 -81.81 -110.03 59.11
N LEU A 283 -80.51 -109.77 59.04
CA LEU A 283 -79.45 -110.78 59.18
C LEU A 283 -79.42 -111.44 60.57
N LYS A 284 -80.01 -110.82 61.60
CA LYS A 284 -80.24 -111.45 62.90
C LYS A 284 -81.27 -112.60 62.86
N LYS A 285 -82.08 -112.70 61.80
CA LYS A 285 -83.08 -113.78 61.61
C LYS A 285 -82.60 -114.93 60.71
N GLN A 286 -81.46 -114.81 60.01
CA GLN A 286 -80.96 -115.82 59.05
C GLN A 286 -79.58 -116.41 59.42
N ARG A 287 -79.32 -116.68 60.71
CA ARG A 287 -78.22 -117.55 61.14
C ARG A 287 -78.65 -119.02 61.22
N LYS A 288 -78.84 -119.69 60.08
CA LYS A 288 -78.91 -121.16 59.94
C LYS A 288 -78.93 -121.57 58.45
N THR A 289 -77.76 -121.98 57.93
CA THR A 289 -77.44 -122.82 56.74
C THR A 289 -76.27 -122.24 55.92
N ASN A 290 -75.12 -122.93 55.94
CA ASN A 290 -74.05 -122.93 54.92
C ASN A 290 -73.33 -121.58 54.58
N GLY A 291 -72.14 -121.56 53.97
CA GLY A 291 -71.19 -122.67 53.81
C GLY A 291 -70.09 -122.51 52.74
N ARG A 292 -69.05 -121.68 53.01
CA ARG A 292 -67.65 -121.83 52.51
C ARG A 292 -67.33 -121.42 51.04
N VAL A 293 -66.02 -121.24 50.74
CA VAL A 293 -65.30 -121.27 49.42
C VAL A 293 -64.98 -119.92 48.68
N ASP A 294 -63.72 -119.50 48.85
CA ASP A 294 -62.65 -119.09 47.87
C ASP A 294 -62.60 -117.78 47.02
N LYS A 295 -61.37 -117.51 46.53
CA LYS A 295 -60.77 -116.41 45.71
C LYS A 295 -60.85 -116.74 44.18
N PRO A 296 -60.32 -115.99 43.16
CA PRO A 296 -59.35 -114.85 43.10
C PRO A 296 -59.79 -113.71 42.10
N SER A 297 -59.02 -112.88 41.36
CA SER A 297 -57.55 -112.73 41.09
C SER A 297 -57.16 -111.37 40.43
N GLU A 298 -55.85 -111.03 40.51
CA GLU A 298 -54.94 -110.39 39.51
C GLU A 298 -55.21 -109.09 38.68
N ARG A 299 -54.09 -108.40 38.32
CA ARG A 299 -53.80 -107.55 37.12
C ARG A 299 -54.21 -106.05 37.08
N ASP A 300 -53.44 -105.12 36.46
CA ASP A 300 -52.00 -105.12 36.05
C ASP A 300 -51.48 -103.72 35.58
N GLN A 301 -50.13 -103.54 35.49
CA GLN A 301 -49.38 -102.62 34.58
C GLN A 301 -49.57 -101.07 34.73
N ARG A 302 -48.65 -100.13 34.40
CA ARG A 302 -47.19 -100.07 34.03
C ARG A 302 -46.66 -98.65 34.37
N GLU A 303 -45.47 -98.44 34.94
CA GLU A 303 -44.11 -98.37 34.34
C GLU A 303 -43.84 -97.27 33.28
N THR A 304 -42.81 -96.44 33.52
CA THR A 304 -41.75 -95.92 32.58
C THR A 304 -41.29 -94.49 32.97
N ARG A 305 -40.03 -94.03 32.79
CA ARG A 305 -38.68 -94.53 33.15
C ARG A 305 -37.65 -93.42 32.81
N ASP A 306 -36.52 -93.38 33.53
CA ASP A 306 -35.20 -92.83 33.13
C ASP A 306 -35.02 -91.30 32.81
N GLY A 307 -33.79 -90.80 33.05
CA GLY A 307 -33.28 -89.45 32.67
C GLY A 307 -32.10 -89.59 31.68
N PRO A 308 -30.93 -88.91 31.82
CA PRO A 308 -30.56 -87.76 32.69
C PRO A 308 -29.60 -86.72 32.02
N THR A 309 -28.97 -85.82 32.81
CA THR A 309 -27.62 -85.20 32.60
C THR A 309 -27.43 -83.97 31.65
N TRP A 310 -27.09 -82.81 32.27
CA TRP A 310 -25.92 -81.89 32.08
C TRP A 310 -25.19 -81.87 30.69
N THR A 311 -24.65 -80.77 30.13
CA THR A 311 -24.07 -79.49 30.67
C THR A 311 -24.03 -78.40 29.53
N PRO A 312 -23.58 -77.13 29.72
CA PRO A 312 -23.94 -75.99 28.86
C PRO A 312 -23.04 -75.75 27.62
N THR A 313 -23.51 -74.92 26.69
CA THR A 313 -22.84 -74.61 25.42
C THR A 313 -22.42 -73.14 25.29
N GLY A 314 -21.13 -72.95 24.98
CA GLY A 314 -20.41 -71.78 24.44
C GLY A 314 -21.08 -70.41 24.28
N ASN A 315 -20.43 -69.38 24.84
CA ASN A 315 -20.67 -67.98 24.51
C ASN A 315 -20.33 -67.69 23.03
N LEU A 316 -21.33 -67.28 22.25
CA LEU A 316 -21.12 -66.56 20.99
C LEU A 316 -20.90 -65.07 21.31
N LEU A 317 -19.64 -64.66 21.46
CA LEU A 317 -19.27 -63.24 21.44
C LEU A 317 -18.90 -62.84 20.02
N ASN A 318 -19.48 -61.72 19.58
CA ASN A 318 -19.38 -61.21 18.23
C ASN A 318 -17.95 -60.70 17.93
N GLU A 319 -17.25 -61.34 16.99
CA GLU A 319 -15.91 -60.90 16.57
C GLU A 319 -16.00 -59.71 15.60
N SER A 320 -16.28 -58.53 16.14
CA SER A 320 -16.16 -57.27 15.41
C SER A 320 -14.69 -56.86 15.24
N PHE A 321 -14.36 -56.36 14.06
CA PHE A 321 -13.06 -55.83 13.67
C PHE A 321 -13.13 -54.29 13.54
N LEU A 322 -11.98 -53.64 13.63
CA LEU A 322 -11.78 -52.20 13.46
C LEU A 322 -10.70 -51.95 12.41
N GLU A 323 -10.98 -51.09 11.44
CA GLU A 323 -10.05 -50.76 10.35
C GLU A 323 -9.25 -49.48 10.65
N CYS A 324 -8.01 -49.41 10.17
CA CYS A 324 -7.26 -48.16 10.09
C CYS A 324 -7.76 -47.31 8.90
N PRO A 325 -8.29 -46.08 9.08
CA PRO A 325 -8.83 -45.28 7.98
C PRO A 325 -7.77 -44.84 6.95
N SER A 326 -6.49 -44.82 7.32
CA SER A 326 -5.39 -44.46 6.40
C SER A 326 -4.97 -45.59 5.45
N CYS A 327 -5.18 -46.86 5.80
CA CYS A 327 -4.63 -48.00 5.04
C CYS A 327 -5.48 -49.28 5.03
N GLN A 328 -6.67 -49.27 5.63
CA GLN A 328 -7.63 -50.38 5.70
C GLN A 328 -7.09 -51.66 6.38
N ALA A 329 -6.06 -51.54 7.23
CA ALA A 329 -5.59 -52.65 8.05
C ALA A 329 -6.61 -52.99 9.15
N GLU A 330 -7.14 -54.22 9.11
CA GLU A 330 -8.09 -54.76 10.09
C GLU A 330 -7.42 -55.19 11.40
N TYR A 331 -8.07 -54.89 12.53
CA TYR A 331 -7.68 -55.32 13.88
C TYR A 331 -8.90 -55.81 14.67
N PRO A 332 -8.86 -56.99 15.32
CA PRO A 332 -9.93 -57.41 16.23
C PRO A 332 -10.15 -56.39 17.35
N VAL A 333 -11.40 -56.14 17.80
CA VAL A 333 -11.70 -55.20 18.90
C VAL A 333 -10.91 -55.51 20.19
N SER A 334 -10.64 -56.79 20.48
CA SER A 334 -9.80 -57.25 21.59
C SER A 334 -8.34 -56.76 21.53
N HIS A 335 -7.91 -56.20 20.40
CA HIS A 335 -6.56 -55.75 20.11
C HIS A 335 -6.42 -54.23 19.90
N HIS A 336 -7.37 -53.42 20.38
CA HIS A 336 -7.35 -51.94 20.32
C HIS A 336 -5.96 -51.30 20.54
N ARG A 337 -5.16 -51.79 21.48
CA ARG A 337 -3.81 -51.27 21.76
C ARG A 337 -2.83 -51.40 20.57
N LYS A 338 -2.98 -52.43 19.72
CA LYS A 338 -2.21 -52.59 18.48
C LYS A 338 -2.66 -51.61 17.41
N LEU A 339 -3.97 -51.36 17.29
CA LEU A 339 -4.54 -50.35 16.37
C LEU A 339 -4.05 -48.94 16.74
N MET A 340 -4.05 -48.57 18.03
CA MET A 340 -3.54 -47.25 18.45
C MET A 340 -2.07 -47.04 18.07
N SER A 341 -1.19 -48.01 18.34
CA SER A 341 0.22 -47.93 17.92
C SER A 341 0.42 -47.98 16.40
N HIS A 342 -0.52 -48.56 15.65
CA HIS A 342 -0.54 -48.46 14.19
C HIS A 342 -0.90 -47.04 13.74
N LEU A 343 -1.95 -46.42 14.33
CA LEU A 343 -2.40 -45.07 13.98
C LEU A 343 -1.32 -44.00 14.24
N GLU A 344 -0.53 -44.13 15.32
CA GLU A 344 0.62 -43.26 15.62
C GLU A 344 1.75 -43.28 14.56
N ILE A 345 1.74 -44.30 13.69
CA ILE A 345 2.68 -44.49 12.58
C ILE A 345 2.01 -44.16 11.24
N CYS A 346 0.73 -44.52 11.05
CA CYS A 346 -0.01 -44.38 9.80
C CYS A 346 -0.74 -43.02 9.63
N LEU A 347 -0.53 -42.10 10.57
CA LEU A 347 -0.94 -40.69 10.51
C LEU A 347 0.27 -39.73 10.44
N LYS A 348 1.42 -40.22 9.96
CA LYS A 348 2.66 -39.47 9.68
C LYS A 348 3.09 -39.66 8.23
#